data_AF-A0A3L7XBV2-F1
#
_entry.id   AF-A0A3L7XBV2-F1
#
_cell.length_a   1.000
_cell.length_b   1.000
_cell.length_c   1.000
_cell.angle_alpha   90.00
_cell.angle_beta   90.00
_cell.angle_gamma   90.00
#
_symmetry.space_group_name_H-M   'P 1'
#
loop_
_entity.id
_entity.type
_entity.pdbx_description
1 polymer ?
#
loop_
_entity_poly.entity_id
_entity_poly.type
_entity_poly.pdbx_seq_one_letter_code
_entity_poly.pdbx_strand_id
1 'polypeptide(L)'
;MQHKQSESSLLLSRDDFRSRVFDRDGERCVICAAPGVDAHHITERRLFPDGGYYLENGATLCADCHLRAEMTTLSCDEIRAAAGITAVVLPPHLYSDARYDKWGNILLPNGTRLRGELFYDGSVQKILGDGSVLGLFTDRVRYPRTYHLPWSPGRSDDDRVLPDTRDFEGQRVIVTVKMDGEQTTMYPDYLHARALEWTGHPSRSWVANLHGQMGWKIPPGWRVCGENIYAAHSIHYRHLRAYFQVFSIWNERNICLGWDETTEWVALLELPSVPVLYDGLWDEVRIRSLAAPTFNGDAMEGYVVRLAAGFPYAAFRHSVAKYVRADHISTRTHWFHGQPVTPNQLQPDASSVAPTDSTVRCVS
;
A
#
# COMPACT_ATOMS: atom_id res chain seq x y z
N MET A 1 -4.32 22.94 -2.09
CA MET A 1 -3.41 23.36 -3.17
C MET A 1 -2.80 22.10 -3.76
N GLN A 2 -2.99 21.84 -5.05
CA GLN A 2 -2.47 20.65 -5.71
C GLN A 2 -0.94 20.76 -5.76
N HIS A 3 -0.23 19.85 -5.09
CA HIS A 3 1.22 19.73 -5.19
C HIS A 3 1.55 19.19 -6.57
N LYS A 4 1.89 20.10 -7.50
CA LYS A 4 2.54 19.76 -8.76
C LYS A 4 3.88 19.11 -8.40
N GLN A 5 4.13 17.87 -8.85
CA GLN A 5 5.50 17.34 -8.85
C GLN A 5 6.36 18.36 -9.60
N SER A 6 7.36 18.94 -8.92
CA SER A 6 8.31 19.81 -9.61
C SER A 6 9.14 18.98 -10.56
N GLU A 7 9.51 19.60 -11.68
CA GLU A 7 10.61 19.16 -12.52
C GLU A 7 11.78 18.64 -11.68
N SER A 8 12.35 17.52 -12.11
CA SER A 8 13.51 16.79 -11.54
C SER A 8 14.35 17.60 -10.54
N SER A 9 14.06 17.45 -9.24
CA SER A 9 14.97 17.89 -8.18
C SER A 9 16.34 17.25 -8.39
N LEU A 10 17.40 18.06 -8.36
CA LEU A 10 18.76 17.60 -8.62
C LEU A 10 19.28 16.80 -7.42
N LEU A 11 19.70 15.56 -7.65
CA LEU A 11 20.42 14.78 -6.65
C LEU A 11 21.83 15.35 -6.47
N LEU A 12 22.20 15.67 -5.24
CA LEU A 12 23.49 16.28 -4.90
C LEU A 12 24.46 15.27 -4.27
N SER A 13 25.75 15.59 -4.29
CA SER A 13 26.71 14.94 -3.41
C SER A 13 26.42 15.31 -1.95
N ARG A 14 26.91 14.51 -0.99
CA ARG A 14 26.74 14.82 0.44
C ARG A 14 27.30 16.19 0.82
N ASP A 15 28.46 16.53 0.27
CA ASP A 15 29.14 17.79 0.59
C ASP A 15 28.44 18.98 -0.06
N ASP A 16 28.00 18.84 -1.32
CA ASP A 16 27.20 19.87 -1.99
C ASP A 16 25.85 20.07 -1.30
N PHE A 17 25.18 18.98 -0.90
CA PHE A 17 23.94 19.04 -0.14
C PHE A 17 24.13 19.85 1.14
N ARG A 18 25.17 19.53 1.92
CA ARG A 18 25.46 20.24 3.17
C ARG A 18 25.74 21.72 2.89
N SER A 19 26.68 22.04 1.98
CA SER A 19 27.03 23.43 1.66
C SER A 19 25.80 24.23 1.23
N ARG A 20 25.05 23.72 0.24
CA ARG A 20 23.90 24.45 -0.33
C ARG A 20 22.75 24.62 0.66
N VAL A 21 22.52 23.67 1.56
CA VAL A 21 21.51 23.82 2.63
C VAL A 21 21.91 24.92 3.60
N PHE A 22 23.18 24.96 4.04
CA PHE A 22 23.69 26.04 4.90
C PHE A 22 23.66 27.40 4.20
N ASP A 23 24.08 27.46 2.93
CA ASP A 23 24.09 28.68 2.13
C ASP A 23 22.67 29.25 1.96
N ARG A 24 21.68 28.40 1.65
CA ARG A 24 20.27 28.80 1.50
C ARG A 24 19.71 29.38 2.81
N ASP A 25 20.03 28.75 3.94
CA ASP A 25 19.45 29.07 5.24
C ASP A 25 20.27 30.12 6.02
N GLY A 26 21.33 30.69 5.41
CA GLY A 26 22.19 31.69 6.04
C GLY A 26 22.94 31.17 7.27
N GLU A 27 23.34 29.88 7.24
CA GLU A 27 24.02 29.15 8.32
C GLU A 27 23.28 29.12 9.67
N ARG A 28 21.98 29.44 9.66
CA ARG A 28 21.16 29.51 10.87
C ARG A 28 20.04 28.48 10.83
N CYS A 29 19.64 28.06 12.02
CA CYS A 29 18.48 27.22 12.22
C CYS A 29 17.24 27.93 11.65
N VAL A 30 16.58 27.32 10.67
CA VAL A 30 15.39 27.91 10.04
C VAL A 30 14.22 28.11 11.02
N ILE A 31 14.20 27.38 12.14
CA ILE A 31 13.13 27.42 13.13
C ILE A 31 13.30 28.54 14.17
N CYS A 32 14.52 28.75 14.67
CA CYS A 32 14.78 29.63 15.82
C CYS A 32 15.93 30.63 15.61
N ALA A 33 16.54 30.64 14.42
CA ALA A 33 17.67 31.48 14.05
C ALA A 33 18.98 31.26 14.85
N ALA A 34 19.05 30.30 15.78
CA ALA A 34 20.30 29.90 16.43
C ALA A 34 21.33 29.36 15.41
N PRO A 35 22.64 29.32 15.72
CA PRO A 35 23.63 28.73 14.82
C PRO A 35 23.26 27.29 14.40
N GLY A 36 23.31 27.02 13.09
CA GLY A 36 23.07 25.69 12.55
C GLY A 36 24.21 24.74 12.88
N VAL A 37 23.90 23.47 13.16
CA VAL A 37 24.92 22.44 13.43
C VAL A 37 24.93 21.36 12.35
N ASP A 38 23.78 21.10 11.72
CA ASP A 38 23.67 20.11 10.67
C ASP A 38 22.63 20.45 9.59
N ALA A 39 22.86 19.89 8.40
CA ALA A 39 21.91 19.88 7.30
C ALA A 39 20.97 18.68 7.50
N HIS A 40 19.85 18.95 8.17
CA HIS A 40 18.86 17.95 8.51
C HIS A 40 18.10 17.47 7.28
N HIS A 41 17.97 16.16 7.12
CA HIS A 41 17.08 15.58 6.11
C HIS A 41 15.64 15.59 6.63
N ILE A 42 14.76 16.36 5.99
CA ILE A 42 13.36 16.53 6.39
C ILE A 42 12.60 15.21 6.33
N THR A 43 12.82 14.42 5.27
CA THR A 43 12.38 13.03 5.15
C THR A 43 13.60 12.12 5.19
N GLU A 44 13.54 11.06 5.99
CA GLU A 44 14.65 10.16 6.26
C GLU A 44 15.25 9.59 4.97
N ARG A 45 16.56 9.80 4.80
CA ARG A 45 17.30 9.41 3.59
C ARG A 45 17.30 7.90 3.33
N ARG A 46 17.21 7.06 4.38
CA ARG A 46 17.12 5.60 4.23
C ARG A 46 15.87 5.14 3.46
N LEU A 47 14.85 5.99 3.34
CA LEU A 47 13.67 5.71 2.52
C LEU A 47 13.92 5.93 1.03
N PHE A 48 14.96 6.68 0.67
CA PHE A 48 15.32 6.99 -0.70
C PHE A 48 16.32 5.98 -1.25
N PRO A 49 16.07 5.38 -2.42
CA PRO A 49 17.01 4.43 -3.03
C PRO A 49 18.33 5.09 -3.49
N ASP A 50 18.32 6.40 -3.71
CA ASP A 50 19.46 7.21 -4.15
C ASP A 50 20.13 8.01 -3.00
N GLY A 51 19.68 7.80 -1.76
CA GLY A 51 20.20 8.49 -0.59
C GLY A 51 19.60 9.87 -0.30
N GLY A 52 18.67 10.38 -1.12
CA GLY A 52 17.76 11.47 -0.72
C GLY A 52 18.40 12.85 -0.52
N TYR A 53 19.60 13.09 -1.05
CA TYR A 53 20.36 14.35 -0.97
C TYR A 53 19.83 15.41 -1.94
N TYR A 54 18.54 15.72 -1.83
CA TYR A 54 17.87 16.77 -2.59
C TYR A 54 17.85 18.05 -1.76
N LEU A 55 18.12 19.21 -2.36
CA LEU A 55 18.15 20.49 -1.65
C LEU A 55 16.81 20.76 -0.92
N GLU A 56 15.70 20.38 -1.55
CA GLU A 56 14.33 20.51 -1.02
C GLU A 56 14.01 19.50 0.08
N ASN A 57 14.86 18.48 0.29
CA ASN A 57 14.78 17.55 1.41
C ASN A 57 15.75 17.94 2.56
N GLY A 58 16.43 19.08 2.48
CA GLY A 58 17.38 19.55 3.48
C GLY A 58 16.96 20.85 4.16
N ALA A 59 17.25 20.99 5.46
CA ALA A 59 17.15 22.26 6.19
C ALA A 59 18.21 22.37 7.28
N THR A 60 18.76 23.55 7.48
CA THR A 60 19.72 23.87 8.54
C THR A 60 18.98 23.93 9.87
N LEU A 61 19.37 23.09 10.83
CA LEU A 61 18.80 23.08 12.19
C LEU A 61 19.91 23.19 13.24
N CYS A 62 19.60 23.82 14.38
CA CYS A 62 20.42 23.72 15.59
C CYS A 62 20.18 22.37 16.28
N ALA A 63 21.01 22.01 17.27
CA ALA A 63 20.93 20.72 17.96
C ALA A 63 19.53 20.41 18.53
N ASP A 64 18.90 21.40 19.19
CA ASP A 64 17.59 21.22 19.81
C ASP A 64 16.46 21.00 18.78
N CYS A 65 16.45 21.82 17.72
CA CYS A 65 15.44 21.69 16.66
C CYS A 65 15.67 20.42 15.83
N HIS A 66 16.93 20.02 15.63
CA HIS A 66 17.27 18.75 15.00
C HIS A 66 16.70 17.59 15.81
N LEU A 67 16.94 17.55 17.13
CA LEU A 67 16.40 16.50 17.99
C LEU A 67 14.87 16.46 17.96
N ARG A 68 14.19 17.62 18.00
CA ARG A 68 12.72 17.69 17.88
C ARG A 68 12.21 17.17 16.53
N ALA A 69 12.93 17.41 15.45
CA ALA A 69 12.59 16.88 14.12
C ALA A 69 12.75 15.34 14.08
N GLU A 70 13.82 14.81 14.66
CA GLU A 70 14.05 13.37 14.82
C GLU A 70 12.95 12.71 15.68
N MET A 71 12.55 13.36 16.78
CA MET A 71 11.44 12.94 17.65
C MET A 71 10.05 13.16 17.02
N THR A 72 9.97 13.83 15.87
CA THR A 72 8.72 14.20 15.17
C THR A 72 7.78 15.12 15.96
N THR A 73 8.31 15.83 16.96
CA THR A 73 7.61 16.91 17.70
C THR A 73 7.78 18.28 17.03
N LEU A 74 8.65 18.34 16.02
CA LEU A 74 8.69 19.36 14.98
C LEU A 74 8.40 18.66 13.65
N SER A 75 7.35 19.06 12.95
CA SER A 75 6.88 18.36 11.75
C SER A 75 7.67 18.75 10.49
N CYS A 76 7.65 17.85 9.50
CA CYS A 76 8.26 18.09 8.19
C CYS A 76 7.69 19.35 7.51
N ASP A 77 6.39 19.62 7.67
CA ASP A 77 5.73 20.76 7.04
C ASP A 77 6.11 22.09 7.72
N GLU A 78 6.27 22.10 9.05
CA GLU A 78 6.81 23.26 9.77
C GLU A 78 8.24 23.58 9.32
N ILE A 79 9.09 22.56 9.15
CA ILE A 79 10.47 22.74 8.67
C ILE A 79 10.49 23.28 7.24
N ARG A 80 9.69 22.70 6.33
CA ARG A 80 9.60 23.17 4.95
C ARG A 80 9.12 24.61 4.87
N ALA A 81 8.07 24.96 5.62
CA ALA A 81 7.53 26.31 5.65
C ALA A 81 8.58 27.32 6.16
N ALA A 82 9.29 26.98 7.24
CA ALA A 82 10.34 27.84 7.81
C ALA A 82 11.55 28.01 6.87
N ALA A 83 11.89 26.98 6.10
CA ALA A 83 12.97 27.02 5.11
C ALA A 83 12.56 27.61 3.74
N GLY A 84 11.29 28.01 3.56
CA GLY A 84 10.76 28.51 2.28
C GLY A 84 10.68 27.44 1.18
N ILE A 85 10.65 26.15 1.54
CA ILE A 85 10.60 25.03 0.61
C ILE A 85 9.16 24.79 0.18
N THR A 86 8.87 24.99 -1.10
CA THR A 86 7.53 24.80 -1.69
C THR A 86 7.40 23.51 -2.50
N ALA A 87 8.50 23.04 -3.09
CA ALA A 87 8.57 21.76 -3.77
C ALA A 87 8.86 20.64 -2.74
N VAL A 88 7.99 19.63 -2.68
CA VAL A 88 8.15 18.50 -1.77
C VAL A 88 8.73 17.32 -2.52
N VAL A 89 9.95 16.95 -2.17
CA VAL A 89 10.59 15.72 -2.66
C VAL A 89 10.25 14.58 -1.70
N LEU A 90 9.69 13.51 -2.25
CA LEU A 90 9.33 12.30 -1.51
C LEU A 90 10.11 11.09 -2.05
N PRO A 91 10.38 10.08 -1.21
CA PRO A 91 10.84 8.79 -1.68
C PRO A 91 9.94 8.25 -2.80
N PRO A 92 10.47 7.56 -3.82
CA PRO A 92 9.70 7.09 -4.97
C PRO A 92 8.53 6.15 -4.62
N HIS A 93 8.50 5.61 -3.40
CA HIS A 93 7.42 4.75 -2.90
C HIS A 93 6.37 5.47 -2.03
N LEU A 94 6.55 6.75 -1.68
CA LEU A 94 5.58 7.55 -0.91
C LEU A 94 4.77 8.49 -1.83
N TYR A 95 3.47 8.59 -1.60
CA TYR A 95 2.53 9.34 -2.46
C TYR A 95 2.21 10.72 -1.87
N SER A 96 2.05 11.72 -2.74
CA SER A 96 1.76 13.12 -2.38
C SER A 96 0.37 13.36 -1.79
N ASP A 97 -0.52 12.38 -1.88
CA ASP A 97 -1.87 12.43 -1.31
C ASP A 97 -1.95 12.00 0.16
N ALA A 98 -0.79 11.80 0.80
CA ALA A 98 -0.67 11.57 2.23
C ALA A 98 0.40 12.50 2.82
N ARG A 99 0.26 12.76 4.12
CA ARG A 99 1.26 13.47 4.92
C ARG A 99 2.10 12.46 5.68
N TYR A 100 3.38 12.75 5.84
CA TYR A 100 4.33 11.88 6.50
C TYR A 100 5.09 12.63 7.60
N ASP A 101 5.43 11.91 8.66
CA ASP A 101 6.54 12.35 9.52
C ASP A 101 7.89 12.04 8.84
N LYS A 102 8.98 12.43 9.51
CA LYS A 102 10.35 12.23 9.03
C LYS A 102 10.64 10.77 8.67
N TRP A 103 10.09 9.83 9.42
CA TRP A 103 10.37 8.40 9.29
C TRP A 103 9.47 7.69 8.27
N GLY A 104 8.65 8.43 7.53
CA GLY A 104 7.76 7.90 6.50
C GLY A 104 6.46 7.31 7.07
N ASN A 105 6.11 7.61 8.32
CA ASN A 105 4.84 7.20 8.90
C ASN A 105 3.72 8.13 8.41
N ILE A 106 2.59 7.57 8.00
CA ILE A 106 1.45 8.37 7.52
C ILE A 106 0.77 9.04 8.71
N LEU A 107 0.58 10.35 8.62
CA LEU A 107 -0.18 11.16 9.58
C LEU A 107 -1.66 11.18 9.17
N LEU A 108 -2.54 10.74 10.07
CA LEU A 108 -3.98 10.76 9.84
C LEU A 108 -4.63 12.07 10.35
N PRO A 109 -5.76 12.50 9.77
CA PRO A 109 -6.45 13.74 10.19
C PRO A 109 -6.89 13.74 11.66
N ASN A 110 -7.15 12.56 12.23
CA ASN A 110 -7.52 12.40 13.64
C ASN A 110 -6.33 12.47 14.62
N GLY A 111 -5.12 12.77 14.14
CA GLY A 111 -3.90 12.86 14.95
C GLY A 111 -3.18 11.54 15.21
N THR A 112 -3.76 10.40 14.81
CA THR A 112 -3.08 9.10 14.89
C THR A 112 -2.13 8.88 13.70
N ARG A 113 -1.30 7.85 13.79
CA ARG A 113 -0.25 7.55 12.79
C ARG A 113 -0.29 6.10 12.35
N LEU A 114 0.03 5.88 11.08
CA LEU A 114 0.28 4.53 10.54
C LEU A 114 1.75 4.20 10.55
N ARG A 115 2.07 2.96 10.90
CA ARG A 115 3.44 2.44 10.93
C ARG A 115 4.01 2.36 9.51
N GLY A 116 5.05 3.13 9.24
CA GLY A 116 5.83 3.13 8.00
C GLY A 116 6.93 2.06 8.00
N GLU A 117 7.74 2.06 6.93
CA GLU A 117 8.80 1.07 6.69
C GLU A 117 9.85 0.99 7.81
N LEU A 118 10.26 2.13 8.34
CA LEU A 118 11.29 2.20 9.38
C LEU A 118 10.74 2.11 10.80
N PHE A 119 9.42 1.95 10.98
CA PHE A 119 8.81 2.02 12.31
C PHE A 119 9.45 1.03 13.29
N TYR A 120 9.67 -0.23 12.90
CA TYR A 120 10.23 -1.25 13.79
C TYR A 120 11.76 -1.25 13.92
N ASP A 121 12.46 -0.29 13.29
CA ASP A 121 13.90 -0.11 13.49
C ASP A 121 14.17 0.35 14.94
N GLY A 122 15.15 -0.28 15.61
CA GLY A 122 15.44 -0.01 17.02
C GLY A 122 15.85 1.44 17.32
N SER A 123 16.55 2.10 16.39
CA SER A 123 16.93 3.51 16.52
C SER A 123 15.72 4.43 16.37
N VAL A 124 14.78 4.09 15.48
CA VAL A 124 13.55 4.84 15.25
C VAL A 124 12.58 4.67 16.41
N GLN A 125 12.41 3.44 16.93
CA GLN A 125 11.61 3.19 18.12
C GLN A 125 12.10 4.00 19.33
N LYS A 126 13.42 4.03 19.54
CA LYS A 126 14.02 4.79 20.65
C LYS A 126 13.69 6.28 20.53
N ILE A 127 13.96 6.90 19.38
CA ILE A 127 13.78 8.36 19.25
C ILE A 127 12.31 8.79 19.22
N LEU A 128 11.41 7.96 18.68
CA LEU A 128 9.96 8.19 18.80
C LEU A 128 9.47 8.02 20.25
N GLY A 129 10.11 7.14 21.02
CA GLY A 129 9.88 6.98 22.46
C GLY A 129 10.30 8.21 23.25
N ASP A 130 11.49 8.76 22.96
CA ASP A 130 11.99 10.01 23.56
C ASP A 130 11.04 11.19 23.25
N GLY A 131 10.43 11.20 22.06
CA GLY A 131 9.39 12.16 21.67
C GLY A 131 8.01 11.93 22.32
N SER A 132 7.81 10.84 23.06
CA SER A 132 6.52 10.42 23.64
C SER A 132 5.39 10.29 22.60
N VAL A 133 5.71 9.94 21.36
CA VAL A 133 4.73 9.85 20.25
C VAL A 133 4.33 8.40 19.89
N LEU A 134 4.94 7.39 20.52
CA LEU A 134 4.64 5.97 20.24
C LEU A 134 3.15 5.63 20.48
N GLY A 135 2.51 6.26 21.47
CA GLY A 135 1.08 6.08 21.75
C GLY A 135 0.13 6.62 20.66
N LEU A 136 0.64 7.38 19.69
CA LEU A 136 -0.15 7.89 18.56
C LEU A 136 -0.30 6.88 17.42
N PHE A 137 0.47 5.78 17.44
CA PHE A 137 0.46 4.78 16.38
C PHE A 137 -0.68 3.79 16.57
N THR A 138 -1.49 3.63 15.54
CA THR A 138 -2.51 2.59 15.52
C THR A 138 -1.94 1.27 14.99
N ASP A 139 -2.50 0.16 15.46
CA ASP A 139 -2.25 -1.18 14.87
C ASP A 139 -2.95 -1.37 13.52
N ARG A 140 -3.78 -0.41 13.08
CA ARG A 140 -4.41 -0.46 11.76
C ARG A 140 -3.39 -0.11 10.68
N VAL A 141 -3.35 -0.92 9.64
CA VAL A 141 -2.42 -0.80 8.52
C VAL A 141 -3.21 -0.61 7.23
N ARG A 142 -2.92 0.48 6.52
CA ARG A 142 -3.43 0.71 5.17
C ARG A 142 -2.84 -0.36 4.24
N TYR A 143 -3.64 -1.01 3.40
CA TYR A 143 -3.09 -1.94 2.41
C TYR A 143 -2.19 -1.19 1.40
N PRO A 144 -1.03 -1.70 0.96
CA PRO A 144 -0.12 -0.98 0.05
C PRO A 144 -0.70 -0.77 -1.35
N ARG A 145 -0.22 0.23 -2.11
CA ARG A 145 -0.62 0.39 -3.52
C ARG A 145 0.18 -0.62 -4.34
N THR A 146 -0.51 -1.44 -5.12
CA THR A 146 0.12 -2.40 -6.03
C THR A 146 0.62 -1.69 -7.28
N TYR A 147 1.89 -1.90 -7.61
CA TYR A 147 2.50 -1.32 -8.81
C TYR A 147 2.06 -2.09 -10.06
N HIS A 148 1.98 -1.40 -11.18
CA HIS A 148 1.74 -2.03 -12.48
C HIS A 148 2.97 -2.81 -12.93
N LEU A 149 2.73 -3.93 -13.59
CA LEU A 149 3.73 -4.60 -14.40
C LEU A 149 4.16 -3.69 -15.56
N PRO A 150 5.40 -3.80 -16.07
CA PRO A 150 5.92 -2.94 -17.14
C PRO A 150 5.06 -2.91 -18.40
N TRP A 151 4.33 -4.00 -18.68
CA TRP A 151 3.46 -4.15 -19.84
C TRP A 151 1.97 -3.92 -19.55
N SER A 152 1.60 -3.44 -18.37
CA SER A 152 0.20 -3.15 -18.03
C SER A 152 -0.32 -1.91 -18.78
N PRO A 153 -1.35 -2.04 -19.64
CA PRO A 153 -1.85 -0.91 -20.42
C PRO A 153 -2.78 0.03 -19.64
N GLY A 154 -3.61 -0.47 -18.73
CA GLY A 154 -4.64 0.30 -18.01
C GLY A 154 -4.12 1.08 -16.81
N ARG A 155 -3.16 1.98 -17.01
CA ARG A 155 -2.55 2.83 -15.96
C ARG A 155 -3.07 4.27 -16.03
N SER A 156 -3.20 4.91 -14.88
CA SER A 156 -3.42 6.36 -14.76
C SER A 156 -2.13 7.10 -14.42
N ASP A 157 -2.10 8.43 -14.52
CA ASP A 157 -0.90 9.23 -14.26
C ASP A 157 -0.38 9.10 -12.80
N ASP A 158 -1.27 8.74 -11.87
CA ASP A 158 -0.95 8.53 -10.45
C ASP A 158 -0.46 7.09 -10.16
N ASP A 159 -0.57 6.18 -11.12
CA ASP A 159 -0.15 4.79 -10.97
C ASP A 159 1.36 4.65 -11.13
N ARG A 160 1.95 3.81 -10.30
CA ARG A 160 3.37 3.46 -10.40
C ARG A 160 3.55 2.17 -11.16
N VAL A 161 4.65 2.08 -11.89
CA VAL A 161 5.02 0.92 -12.71
C VAL A 161 6.34 0.37 -12.16
N LEU A 162 6.46 -0.95 -12.08
CA LEU A 162 7.73 -1.59 -11.81
C LEU A 162 8.75 -1.24 -12.91
N PRO A 163 10.02 -1.00 -12.57
CA PRO A 163 11.05 -0.75 -13.57
C PRO A 163 11.35 -2.01 -14.41
N ASP A 164 11.33 -3.17 -13.77
CA ASP A 164 11.52 -4.49 -14.39
C ASP A 164 10.86 -5.58 -13.52
N THR A 165 11.04 -6.85 -13.91
CA THR A 165 10.45 -8.02 -13.26
C THR A 165 11.48 -8.91 -12.56
N ARG A 166 12.70 -8.42 -12.33
CA ARG A 166 13.83 -9.22 -11.79
C ARG A 166 13.54 -9.81 -10.42
N ASP A 167 12.78 -9.10 -9.59
CA ASP A 167 12.37 -9.57 -8.26
C ASP A 167 11.55 -10.89 -8.30
N PHE A 168 10.96 -11.23 -9.46
CA PHE A 168 10.22 -12.48 -9.65
C PHE A 168 11.06 -13.59 -10.30
N GLU A 169 12.18 -13.28 -10.95
CA GLU A 169 12.96 -14.25 -11.71
C GLU A 169 13.46 -15.40 -10.82
N GLY A 170 13.24 -16.64 -11.27
CA GLY A 170 13.60 -17.84 -10.51
C GLY A 170 12.75 -18.11 -9.27
N GLN A 171 11.77 -17.27 -8.96
CA GLN A 171 10.87 -17.44 -7.81
C GLN A 171 9.59 -18.19 -8.20
N ARG A 172 8.99 -18.91 -7.25
CA ARG A 172 7.59 -19.36 -7.38
C ARG A 172 6.68 -18.15 -7.18
N VAL A 173 5.74 -17.97 -8.10
CA VAL A 173 4.76 -16.89 -8.10
C VAL A 173 3.34 -17.43 -8.18
N ILE A 174 2.41 -16.62 -7.69
CA ILE A 174 0.98 -16.85 -7.78
C ILE A 174 0.40 -15.72 -8.60
N VAL A 175 -0.32 -16.08 -9.66
CA VAL A 175 -1.11 -15.14 -10.44
C VAL A 175 -2.57 -15.37 -10.16
N THR A 176 -3.27 -14.32 -9.74
CA THR A 176 -4.69 -14.38 -9.43
C THR A 176 -5.47 -13.42 -10.32
N VAL A 177 -6.75 -13.71 -10.54
CA VAL A 177 -7.67 -12.74 -11.16
C VAL A 177 -7.67 -11.46 -10.31
N LYS A 178 -7.51 -10.31 -10.96
CA LYS A 178 -7.74 -9.02 -10.32
C LYS A 178 -9.24 -8.76 -10.30
N MET A 179 -9.85 -8.96 -9.15
CA MET A 179 -11.27 -8.68 -8.94
C MET A 179 -11.51 -7.16 -8.86
N ASP A 180 -12.61 -6.70 -9.45
CA ASP A 180 -13.03 -5.30 -9.44
C ASP A 180 -14.10 -5.10 -8.35
N GLY A 181 -13.66 -4.61 -7.18
CA GLY A 181 -14.53 -4.30 -6.06
C GLY A 181 -13.91 -3.25 -5.14
N GLU A 182 -14.19 -3.40 -3.85
CA GLU A 182 -13.62 -2.56 -2.80
C GLU A 182 -12.68 -3.39 -1.91
N GLN A 183 -11.39 -3.05 -1.96
CA GLN A 183 -10.41 -3.57 -1.01
C GLN A 183 -10.92 -3.40 0.42
N THR A 184 -10.94 -4.50 1.18
CA THR A 184 -11.36 -4.54 2.58
C THR A 184 -10.33 -5.30 3.41
N THR A 185 -10.04 -4.77 4.59
CA THR A 185 -9.12 -5.35 5.59
C THR A 185 -9.89 -5.63 6.86
N MET A 186 -9.83 -6.87 7.36
CA MET A 186 -10.47 -7.32 8.59
C MET A 186 -9.42 -7.65 9.66
N TYR A 187 -9.66 -7.19 10.88
CA TYR A 187 -8.97 -7.52 12.13
C TYR A 187 -9.95 -8.28 13.03
N PRO A 188 -9.56 -8.74 14.23
CA PRO A 188 -10.48 -9.44 15.11
C PRO A 188 -11.70 -8.61 15.52
N ASP A 189 -11.50 -7.30 15.66
CA ASP A 189 -12.42 -6.35 16.29
C ASP A 189 -12.85 -5.20 15.37
N TYR A 190 -12.31 -5.13 14.16
CA TYR A 190 -12.48 -3.98 13.27
C TYR A 190 -12.31 -4.37 11.80
N LEU A 191 -12.93 -3.61 10.90
CA LEU A 191 -12.65 -3.70 9.48
C LEU A 191 -12.62 -2.31 8.84
N HIS A 192 -11.88 -2.16 7.75
CA HIS A 192 -11.82 -0.93 6.99
C HIS A 192 -11.61 -1.21 5.50
N ALA A 193 -12.09 -0.30 4.65
CA ALA A 193 -11.69 -0.25 3.26
C ALA A 193 -10.22 0.21 3.13
N ARG A 194 -9.69 0.41 1.93
CA ARG A 194 -8.31 0.94 1.80
C ARG A 194 -8.09 2.27 2.55
N ALA A 195 -9.08 3.16 2.52
CA ALA A 195 -9.11 4.31 3.41
C ALA A 195 -9.57 3.89 4.81
N LEU A 196 -8.85 4.35 5.84
CA LEU A 196 -9.16 4.01 7.23
C LEU A 196 -10.38 4.76 7.78
N GLU A 197 -10.74 5.87 7.14
CA GLU A 197 -11.98 6.57 7.46
C GLU A 197 -13.16 5.74 6.94
N TRP A 198 -13.96 5.24 7.86
CA TRP A 198 -15.17 4.51 7.51
C TRP A 198 -16.26 5.48 7.03
N THR A 199 -16.75 5.25 5.82
CA THR A 199 -17.96 5.89 5.31
C THR A 199 -19.07 4.84 5.20
N GLY A 200 -20.24 5.13 5.79
CA GLY A 200 -21.38 4.22 5.70
C GLY A 200 -21.82 4.07 4.24
N HIS A 201 -21.88 2.83 3.73
CA HIS A 201 -22.38 2.53 2.39
C HIS A 201 -23.08 1.17 2.38
N PRO A 202 -24.23 1.01 1.70
CA PRO A 202 -24.99 -0.25 1.72
C PRO A 202 -24.19 -1.48 1.24
N SER A 203 -23.24 -1.29 0.31
CA SER A 203 -22.35 -2.38 -0.15
C SER A 203 -21.41 -2.89 0.94
N ARG A 204 -21.15 -2.08 1.98
CA ARG A 204 -20.28 -2.43 3.10
C ARG A 204 -21.02 -3.16 4.22
N SER A 205 -22.36 -3.08 4.25
CA SER A 205 -23.17 -3.80 5.23
C SER A 205 -23.02 -5.31 5.12
N TRP A 206 -22.90 -5.84 3.89
CA TRP A 206 -22.69 -7.28 3.67
C TRP A 206 -21.36 -7.76 4.27
N VAL A 207 -20.26 -7.07 3.97
CA VAL A 207 -18.93 -7.45 4.47
C VAL A 207 -18.79 -7.21 5.98
N ALA A 208 -19.49 -6.22 6.54
CA ALA A 208 -19.58 -6.02 7.98
C ALA A 208 -20.34 -7.17 8.68
N ASN A 209 -21.43 -7.68 8.08
CA ASN A 209 -22.15 -8.84 8.61
C ASN A 209 -21.31 -10.13 8.52
N LEU A 210 -20.55 -10.31 7.44
CA LEU A 210 -19.58 -11.41 7.35
C LEU A 210 -18.55 -11.30 8.48
N HIS A 211 -17.93 -10.14 8.64
CA HIS A 211 -16.96 -9.89 9.71
C HIS A 211 -17.54 -10.13 11.11
N GLY A 212 -18.79 -9.74 11.38
CA GLY A 212 -19.44 -10.02 12.66
C GLY A 212 -19.56 -11.53 13.00
N GLN A 213 -19.60 -12.40 11.98
CA GLN A 213 -19.71 -13.86 12.17
C GLN A 213 -18.36 -14.54 12.38
N MET A 214 -17.29 -14.04 11.76
CA MET A 214 -15.99 -14.72 11.72
C MET A 214 -14.81 -13.91 12.25
N GLY A 215 -14.96 -12.60 12.46
CA GLY A 215 -13.86 -11.69 12.78
C GLY A 215 -13.09 -12.13 14.02
N TRP A 216 -13.80 -12.57 15.05
CA TRP A 216 -13.24 -13.12 16.29
C TRP A 216 -12.33 -14.35 16.10
N LYS A 217 -12.41 -15.05 14.95
CA LYS A 217 -11.51 -16.17 14.59
C LYS A 217 -10.14 -15.67 14.10
N ILE A 218 -10.00 -14.40 13.73
CA ILE A 218 -8.72 -13.81 13.32
C ILE A 218 -7.84 -13.64 14.59
N PRO A 219 -6.55 -14.02 14.55
CA PRO A 219 -5.67 -13.82 15.70
C PRO A 219 -5.41 -12.34 16.04
N PRO A 220 -5.14 -11.99 17.31
CA PRO A 220 -4.73 -10.63 17.69
C PRO A 220 -3.51 -10.14 16.89
N GLY A 221 -3.59 -8.90 16.39
CA GLY A 221 -2.54 -8.29 15.57
C GLY A 221 -2.49 -8.76 14.11
N TRP A 222 -3.26 -9.80 13.75
CA TRP A 222 -3.36 -10.27 12.37
C TRP A 222 -4.43 -9.51 11.60
N ARG A 223 -4.34 -9.56 10.27
CA ARG A 223 -5.37 -9.02 9.37
C ARG A 223 -5.55 -9.86 8.12
N VAL A 224 -6.80 -9.97 7.70
CA VAL A 224 -7.22 -10.62 6.44
C VAL A 224 -7.57 -9.52 5.45
N CYS A 225 -6.89 -9.50 4.31
CA CYS A 225 -7.15 -8.54 3.23
C CYS A 225 -7.80 -9.28 2.05
N GLY A 226 -8.93 -8.76 1.59
CA GLY A 226 -9.67 -9.30 0.47
C GLY A 226 -10.44 -8.23 -0.28
N GLU A 227 -11.07 -8.64 -1.37
CA GLU A 227 -11.91 -7.77 -2.18
C GLU A 227 -13.37 -7.96 -1.79
N ASN A 228 -14.06 -6.88 -1.41
CA ASN A 228 -15.52 -6.85 -1.27
C ASN A 228 -16.16 -6.51 -2.62
N ILE A 229 -16.81 -7.49 -3.21
CA ILE A 229 -17.37 -7.50 -4.57
C ILE A 229 -18.89 -7.66 -4.49
N TYR A 230 -19.52 -7.27 -3.37
CA TYR A 230 -20.98 -7.31 -3.24
C TYR A 230 -21.66 -6.38 -4.25
N ALA A 231 -21.17 -5.14 -4.39
CA ALA A 231 -21.69 -4.17 -5.34
C ALA A 231 -20.90 -4.21 -6.66
N ALA A 232 -21.61 -4.04 -7.77
CA ALA A 232 -20.98 -3.82 -9.07
C ALA A 232 -20.21 -2.49 -9.06
N HIS A 233 -18.96 -2.53 -9.51
CA HIS A 233 -18.13 -1.36 -9.75
C HIS A 233 -18.10 -1.08 -11.26
N SER A 234 -16.96 -1.24 -11.91
CA SER A 234 -16.84 -1.14 -13.38
C SER A 234 -17.25 -2.44 -14.06
N ILE A 235 -17.24 -3.56 -13.34
CA ILE A 235 -17.69 -4.87 -13.79
C ILE A 235 -18.92 -5.29 -12.96
N HIS A 236 -19.98 -5.67 -13.68
CA HIS A 236 -21.13 -6.34 -13.09
C HIS A 236 -20.97 -7.85 -13.28
N TYR A 237 -20.61 -8.54 -12.21
CA TYR A 237 -20.37 -9.98 -12.22
C TYR A 237 -21.66 -10.76 -12.09
N ARG A 238 -21.78 -11.85 -12.85
CA ARG A 238 -22.92 -12.77 -12.85
C ARG A 238 -22.60 -14.15 -12.30
N HIS A 239 -21.31 -14.47 -12.15
CA HIS A 239 -20.82 -15.81 -11.82
C HIS A 239 -19.81 -15.77 -10.67
N LEU A 240 -20.03 -14.92 -9.65
CA LEU A 240 -19.14 -14.87 -8.48
C LEU A 240 -19.30 -16.12 -7.64
N ARG A 241 -18.19 -16.70 -7.19
CA ARG A 241 -18.23 -17.72 -6.13
C ARG A 241 -18.55 -17.16 -4.74
N ALA A 242 -18.22 -15.90 -4.49
CA ALA A 242 -18.46 -15.22 -3.21
C ALA A 242 -18.28 -13.71 -3.35
N TYR A 243 -18.94 -12.96 -2.46
CA TYR A 243 -18.83 -11.50 -2.41
C TYR A 243 -17.58 -10.99 -1.69
N PHE A 244 -16.95 -11.78 -0.81
CA PHE A 244 -15.63 -11.43 -0.26
C PHE A 244 -14.62 -12.50 -0.61
N GLN A 245 -13.48 -12.09 -1.17
CA GLN A 245 -12.45 -13.00 -1.66
C GLN A 245 -11.07 -12.55 -1.19
N VAL A 246 -10.37 -13.39 -0.43
CA VAL A 246 -9.09 -13.09 0.21
C VAL A 246 -7.97 -13.07 -0.83
N PHE A 247 -7.08 -12.08 -0.78
CA PHE A 247 -5.87 -12.06 -1.62
C PHE A 247 -4.57 -11.98 -0.80
N SER A 248 -4.63 -11.65 0.50
CA SER A 248 -3.46 -11.72 1.38
C SER A 248 -3.87 -11.76 2.85
N ILE A 249 -3.04 -12.39 3.68
CA ILE A 249 -3.14 -12.36 5.14
C ILE A 249 -1.81 -11.86 5.69
N TRP A 250 -1.87 -11.12 6.80
CA TRP A 250 -0.70 -10.53 7.43
C TRP A 250 -0.72 -10.77 8.93
N ASN A 251 0.44 -11.07 9.50
CA ASN A 251 0.60 -11.34 10.92
C ASN A 251 0.88 -10.07 11.74
N GLU A 252 1.05 -10.26 13.05
CA GLU A 252 1.31 -9.20 14.04
C GLU A 252 2.62 -8.44 13.81
N ARG A 253 3.56 -9.04 13.07
CA ARG A 253 4.84 -8.42 12.68
C ARG A 253 4.77 -7.66 11.36
N ASN A 254 3.56 -7.50 10.81
CA ASN A 254 3.34 -6.86 9.52
C ASN A 254 4.06 -7.57 8.36
N ILE A 255 4.11 -8.91 8.44
CA ILE A 255 4.64 -9.79 7.38
C ILE A 255 3.44 -10.40 6.66
N CYS A 256 3.42 -10.30 5.33
CA CYS A 256 2.45 -11.01 4.51
C CYS A 256 2.82 -12.49 4.51
N LEU A 257 1.86 -13.34 4.81
CA LEU A 257 2.07 -14.78 4.80
C LEU A 257 2.41 -15.28 3.38
N GLY A 258 3.07 -16.43 3.32
CA GLY A 258 3.21 -17.17 2.06
C GLY A 258 1.85 -17.58 1.53
N TRP A 259 1.78 -17.93 0.25
CA TRP A 259 0.51 -18.33 -0.38
C TRP A 259 -0.04 -19.63 0.20
N ASP A 260 0.81 -20.63 0.44
CA ASP A 260 0.38 -21.91 1.00
C ASP A 260 -0.18 -21.74 2.43
N GLU A 261 0.46 -20.92 3.27
CA GLU A 261 -0.08 -20.58 4.58
C GLU A 261 -1.36 -19.72 4.46
N THR A 262 -1.43 -18.84 3.47
CA THR A 262 -2.65 -18.06 3.19
C THR A 262 -3.82 -18.98 2.84
N THR A 263 -3.62 -20.01 2.02
CA THR A 263 -4.70 -20.94 1.64
C THR A 263 -5.15 -21.81 2.82
N GLU A 264 -4.22 -22.24 3.69
CA GLU A 264 -4.56 -22.92 4.95
C GLU A 264 -5.47 -22.06 5.83
N TRP A 265 -5.11 -20.79 6.05
CA TRP A 265 -5.92 -19.86 6.85
C TRP A 265 -7.27 -19.55 6.20
N VAL A 266 -7.31 -19.40 4.89
CA VAL A 266 -8.55 -19.18 4.14
C VAL A 266 -9.50 -20.37 4.33
N ALA A 267 -8.99 -21.60 4.33
CA ALA A 267 -9.77 -22.80 4.64
C ALA A 267 -10.26 -22.81 6.11
N LEU A 268 -9.40 -22.49 7.07
CA LEU A 268 -9.77 -22.41 8.51
C LEU A 268 -10.84 -21.35 8.79
N LEU A 269 -10.81 -20.24 8.05
CA LEU A 269 -11.77 -19.15 8.16
C LEU A 269 -13.04 -19.38 7.33
N GLU A 270 -13.11 -20.49 6.57
CA GLU A 270 -14.22 -20.81 5.66
C GLU A 270 -14.50 -19.68 4.65
N LEU A 271 -13.43 -19.04 4.18
CA LEU A 271 -13.47 -18.01 3.15
C LEU A 271 -12.93 -18.55 1.82
N PRO A 272 -13.22 -17.91 0.69
CA PRO A 272 -12.53 -18.16 -0.57
C PRO A 272 -11.38 -17.17 -0.81
N SER A 273 -10.27 -17.63 -1.38
CA SER A 273 -9.14 -16.77 -1.83
C SER A 273 -9.28 -16.45 -3.31
N VAL A 274 -9.09 -15.21 -3.79
CA VAL A 274 -9.21 -14.78 -5.22
C VAL A 274 -8.78 -15.86 -6.23
N PRO A 275 -9.48 -16.04 -7.38
CA PRO A 275 -9.22 -17.18 -8.27
C PRO A 275 -7.78 -17.20 -8.75
N VAL A 276 -7.13 -18.36 -8.71
CA VAL A 276 -5.74 -18.56 -9.15
C VAL A 276 -5.73 -18.89 -10.64
N LEU A 277 -4.96 -18.13 -11.41
CA LEU A 277 -4.72 -18.35 -12.83
C LEU A 277 -3.43 -19.14 -13.08
N TYR A 278 -2.45 -18.98 -12.20
CA TYR A 278 -1.15 -19.66 -12.29
C TYR A 278 -0.51 -19.79 -10.92
N ASP A 279 0.10 -20.95 -10.69
CA ASP A 279 0.98 -21.23 -9.55
C ASP A 279 2.18 -22.01 -10.09
N GLY A 280 3.36 -21.41 -10.01
CA GLY A 280 4.59 -22.03 -10.52
C GLY A 280 5.75 -21.06 -10.55
N LEU A 281 6.88 -21.50 -11.09
CA LEU A 281 8.05 -20.62 -11.29
C LEU A 281 7.72 -19.47 -12.24
N TRP A 282 8.35 -18.31 -12.04
CA TRP A 282 8.18 -17.18 -12.92
C TRP A 282 8.45 -17.55 -14.39
N ASP A 283 7.43 -17.36 -15.21
CA ASP A 283 7.46 -17.51 -16.66
C ASP A 283 6.74 -16.30 -17.26
N GLU A 284 7.51 -15.28 -17.65
CA GLU A 284 6.94 -14.02 -18.13
C GLU A 284 6.07 -14.21 -19.38
N VAL A 285 6.45 -15.12 -20.28
CA VAL A 285 5.68 -15.38 -21.51
C VAL A 285 4.32 -15.96 -21.16
N ARG A 286 4.30 -16.98 -20.29
CA ARG A 286 3.06 -17.58 -19.80
C ARG A 286 2.21 -16.57 -19.04
N ILE A 287 2.80 -15.78 -18.14
CA ILE A 287 2.07 -14.81 -17.33
C ILE A 287 1.46 -13.70 -18.19
N ARG A 288 2.17 -13.20 -19.20
CA ARG A 288 1.61 -12.24 -20.17
C ARG A 288 0.42 -12.83 -20.92
N SER A 289 0.45 -14.12 -21.24
CA SER A 289 -0.67 -14.79 -21.92
C SER A 289 -1.94 -14.94 -21.08
N LEU A 290 -1.84 -14.75 -19.75
CA LEU A 290 -3.00 -14.77 -18.84
C LEU A 290 -3.87 -13.51 -18.95
N ALA A 291 -3.46 -12.50 -19.73
CA ALA A 291 -4.27 -11.33 -20.04
C ALA A 291 -5.48 -11.69 -20.93
N ALA A 292 -6.50 -12.29 -20.33
CA ALA A 292 -7.77 -12.61 -20.99
C ALA A 292 -8.81 -11.48 -20.83
N PRO A 293 -9.76 -11.33 -21.78
CA PRO A 293 -10.85 -10.37 -21.64
C PRO A 293 -11.92 -10.81 -20.62
N THR A 294 -12.04 -12.12 -20.39
CA THR A 294 -13.06 -12.73 -19.54
C THR A 294 -12.48 -13.85 -18.67
N PHE A 295 -13.13 -14.09 -17.53
CA PHE A 295 -12.89 -15.21 -16.63
C PHE A 295 -14.23 -15.71 -16.09
N ASN A 296 -14.49 -17.01 -16.18
CA ASN A 296 -15.77 -17.64 -15.77
C ASN A 296 -17.03 -16.93 -16.30
N GLY A 297 -17.00 -16.49 -17.57
CA GLY A 297 -18.14 -15.84 -18.22
C GLY A 297 -18.32 -14.36 -17.90
N ASP A 298 -17.57 -13.81 -16.94
CA ASP A 298 -17.58 -12.39 -16.60
C ASP A 298 -16.35 -11.67 -17.18
N ALA A 299 -16.44 -10.35 -17.32
CA ALA A 299 -15.30 -9.53 -17.71
C ALA A 299 -14.16 -9.65 -16.67
N MET A 300 -12.91 -9.68 -17.15
CA MET A 300 -11.73 -9.68 -16.30
C MET A 300 -11.05 -8.31 -16.37
N GLU A 301 -10.84 -7.64 -15.23
CA GLU A 301 -10.06 -6.40 -15.17
C GLU A 301 -8.59 -6.65 -15.55
N GLY A 302 -8.04 -7.75 -15.07
CA GLY A 302 -6.67 -8.17 -15.30
C GLY A 302 -6.25 -9.20 -14.26
N TYR A 303 -4.98 -9.17 -13.88
CA TYR A 303 -4.43 -10.13 -12.92
C TYR A 303 -3.45 -9.47 -11.96
N VAL A 304 -3.23 -10.09 -10.81
CA VAL A 304 -2.21 -9.73 -9.83
C VAL A 304 -1.21 -10.87 -9.76
N VAL A 305 0.08 -10.53 -9.82
CA VAL A 305 1.18 -11.46 -9.55
C VAL A 305 1.71 -11.15 -8.15
N ARG A 306 1.94 -12.18 -7.33
CA ARG A 306 2.71 -12.07 -6.10
C ARG A 306 3.77 -13.17 -5.98
N LEU A 307 4.83 -12.92 -5.23
CA LEU A 307 5.69 -13.98 -4.72
C LEU A 307 4.87 -14.96 -3.88
N ALA A 308 5.11 -16.26 -4.07
CA ALA A 308 4.48 -17.30 -3.27
C ALA A 308 5.03 -17.32 -1.84
N ALA A 309 6.29 -16.95 -1.63
CA ALA A 309 6.86 -16.79 -0.30
C ALA A 309 6.23 -15.60 0.46
N GLY A 310 6.34 -15.64 1.79
CA GLY A 310 5.97 -14.51 2.63
C GLY A 310 6.99 -13.37 2.53
N PHE A 311 6.55 -12.14 2.78
CA PHE A 311 7.39 -10.95 2.66
C PHE A 311 6.98 -9.83 3.64
N PRO A 312 7.93 -9.01 4.13
CA PRO A 312 7.61 -7.88 4.98
C PRO A 312 6.86 -6.79 4.20
N TYR A 313 6.09 -5.96 4.90
CA TYR A 313 5.31 -4.87 4.30
C TYR A 313 6.13 -3.94 3.40
N ALA A 314 7.37 -3.63 3.78
CA ALA A 314 8.30 -2.83 2.98
C ALA A 314 8.63 -3.45 1.62
N ALA A 315 8.68 -4.78 1.53
CA ALA A 315 8.98 -5.51 0.31
C ALA A 315 7.78 -5.67 -0.62
N PHE A 316 6.56 -5.25 -0.22
CA PHE A 316 5.35 -5.41 -1.02
C PHE A 316 5.52 -4.84 -2.44
N ARG A 317 6.15 -3.68 -2.57
CA ARG A 317 6.38 -2.99 -3.86
C ARG A 317 7.26 -3.76 -4.84
N HIS A 318 8.00 -4.77 -4.35
CA HIS A 318 8.84 -5.69 -5.12
C HIS A 318 8.23 -7.08 -5.23
N SER A 319 7.30 -7.40 -4.34
CA SER A 319 6.75 -8.75 -4.19
C SER A 319 5.38 -8.92 -4.86
N VAL A 320 4.71 -7.82 -5.21
CA VAL A 320 3.35 -7.83 -5.77
C VAL A 320 3.22 -6.80 -6.89
N ALA A 321 2.71 -7.22 -8.04
CA ALA A 321 2.46 -6.37 -9.19
C ALA A 321 1.12 -6.70 -9.86
N LYS A 322 0.54 -5.76 -10.60
CA LYS A 322 -0.74 -5.95 -11.29
C LYS A 322 -0.62 -5.68 -12.79
N TYR A 323 -1.40 -6.43 -13.56
CA TYR A 323 -1.77 -6.08 -14.93
C TYR A 323 -3.23 -5.64 -14.91
N VAL A 324 -3.53 -4.55 -15.59
CA VAL A 324 -4.87 -4.01 -15.80
C VAL A 324 -5.05 -3.81 -17.30
N ARG A 325 -6.13 -4.34 -17.86
CA ARG A 325 -6.44 -4.23 -19.30
C ARG A 325 -6.60 -2.78 -19.76
N ALA A 326 -6.45 -2.56 -21.06
CA ALA A 326 -6.72 -1.26 -21.67
C ALA A 326 -8.19 -0.86 -21.44
N ASP A 327 -8.44 0.44 -21.33
CA ASP A 327 -9.78 1.02 -21.23
C ASP A 327 -10.61 0.52 -20.04
N HIS A 328 -9.98 -0.07 -19.01
CA HIS A 328 -10.66 -0.31 -17.74
C HIS A 328 -10.88 1.03 -17.02
N ILE A 329 -12.01 1.66 -17.31
CA ILE A 329 -12.41 2.91 -16.67
C ILE A 329 -12.88 2.59 -15.25
N SER A 330 -12.06 2.90 -14.25
CA SER A 330 -12.55 3.02 -12.89
C SER A 330 -13.39 4.28 -12.80
N THR A 331 -14.70 4.17 -12.62
CA THR A 331 -15.59 5.34 -12.41
C THR A 331 -15.38 5.90 -11.00
N ARG A 332 -14.18 6.45 -10.74
CA ARG A 332 -13.77 6.97 -9.41
C ARG A 332 -14.69 8.07 -8.88
N THR A 333 -15.44 8.75 -9.74
CA THR A 333 -16.15 9.99 -9.39
C THR A 333 -17.65 9.81 -9.12
N HIS A 334 -18.27 8.65 -9.38
CA HIS A 334 -19.74 8.57 -9.43
C HIS A 334 -20.43 7.38 -8.75
N TRP A 335 -19.74 6.35 -8.24
CA TRP A 335 -20.45 5.22 -7.62
C TRP A 335 -20.91 5.49 -6.19
N PHE A 336 -20.18 6.30 -5.42
CA PHE A 336 -20.48 6.56 -4.00
C PHE A 336 -21.60 7.59 -3.79
N HIS A 337 -21.92 8.41 -4.80
CA HIS A 337 -22.88 9.51 -4.70
C HIS A 337 -24.10 9.28 -5.57
N GLY A 338 -25.20 8.82 -4.96
CA GLY A 338 -26.56 8.96 -5.49
C GLY A 338 -27.03 7.91 -6.50
N GLN A 339 -26.22 6.89 -6.81
CA GLN A 339 -26.66 5.74 -7.62
C GLN A 339 -27.10 4.58 -6.70
N PRO A 340 -28.22 3.89 -7.02
CA PRO A 340 -28.60 2.67 -6.32
C PRO A 340 -27.47 1.63 -6.41
N VAL A 341 -27.18 0.96 -5.29
CA VAL A 341 -26.25 -0.16 -5.28
C VAL A 341 -26.84 -1.31 -6.10
N THR A 342 -26.14 -1.72 -7.15
CA THR A 342 -26.47 -2.94 -7.92
C THR A 342 -25.66 -4.10 -7.38
N PRO A 343 -26.27 -5.10 -6.70
CA PRO A 343 -25.54 -6.27 -6.25
C PRO A 343 -25.04 -7.11 -7.42
N ASN A 344 -23.83 -7.64 -7.34
CA ASN A 344 -23.37 -8.71 -8.23
C ASN A 344 -24.13 -10.00 -7.94
N GLN A 345 -24.00 -10.99 -8.82
CA GLN A 345 -24.67 -12.28 -8.68
C GLN A 345 -23.67 -13.39 -8.37
N LEU A 346 -24.08 -14.29 -7.48
CA LEU A 346 -23.33 -15.51 -7.20
C LEU A 346 -23.65 -16.57 -8.27
N GLN A 347 -22.67 -17.42 -8.57
CA GLN A 347 -22.91 -18.62 -9.36
C GLN A 347 -23.95 -19.52 -8.67
N PRO A 348 -24.79 -20.27 -9.43
CA PRO A 348 -25.91 -21.05 -8.89
C PRO A 348 -25.55 -22.03 -7.75
N ASP A 349 -24.29 -22.49 -7.68
CA ASP A 349 -23.82 -23.51 -6.72
C ASP A 349 -22.77 -22.98 -5.72
N ALA A 350 -22.67 -21.66 -5.54
CA ALA A 350 -21.67 -21.00 -4.68
C ALA A 350 -21.64 -21.52 -3.22
N SER A 351 -22.73 -22.13 -2.75
CA SER A 351 -22.88 -22.68 -1.40
C SER A 351 -22.07 -23.96 -1.13
N SER A 352 -21.34 -24.51 -2.12
CA SER A 352 -20.75 -25.86 -2.04
C SER A 352 -19.25 -25.95 -2.36
N VAL A 353 -18.55 -24.84 -2.61
CA VAL A 353 -17.14 -24.90 -3.04
C VAL A 353 -16.22 -25.04 -1.84
N ALA A 354 -15.77 -26.28 -1.58
CA ALA A 354 -14.66 -26.61 -0.69
C ALA A 354 -13.36 -25.90 -1.13
N PRO A 355 -12.43 -25.63 -0.21
CA PRO A 355 -11.24 -24.82 -0.47
C PRO A 355 -10.13 -25.64 -1.14
N THR A 356 -10.33 -26.14 -2.35
CA THR A 356 -9.23 -26.67 -3.18
C THR A 356 -9.58 -26.55 -4.66
N ASP A 357 -9.07 -25.52 -5.33
CA ASP A 357 -8.84 -25.62 -6.77
C ASP A 357 -7.38 -26.02 -7.00
N SER A 358 -7.10 -27.28 -6.66
CA SER A 358 -5.88 -27.98 -7.06
C SER A 358 -6.09 -28.58 -8.44
N THR A 359 -6.35 -27.76 -9.47
CA THR A 359 -6.48 -28.27 -10.84
C THR A 359 -5.98 -27.29 -11.91
N VAL A 360 -4.66 -27.20 -12.05
CA VAL A 360 -4.03 -27.25 -13.39
C VAL A 360 -2.86 -28.22 -13.31
N ARG A 361 -3.12 -29.48 -13.69
CA ARG A 361 -2.05 -30.43 -14.02
C ARG A 361 -1.23 -29.81 -15.16
N CYS A 362 0.08 -29.71 -14.96
CA CYS A 362 1.05 -29.52 -16.03
C CYS A 362 0.72 -30.50 -17.17
N VAL A 363 0.33 -29.95 -18.32
CA VAL A 363 0.49 -30.68 -19.58
C VAL A 363 1.97 -30.53 -19.92
N SER A 364 2.64 -31.69 -19.95
CA SER A 364 4.04 -31.92 -20.29
C SER A 364 4.51 -31.23 -21.56
#